data_AF-A0A933YQZ5-F1
#
_entry.id   AF-A0A933YQZ5-F1
#
_cell.length_a   1.000
_cell.length_b   1.000
_cell.length_c   1.000
_cell.angle_alpha   90.00
_cell.angle_beta   90.00
_cell.angle_gamma   90.00
#
_symmetry.space_group_name_H-M   'P 1'
#
loop_
_entity.id
_entity.type
_entity.pdbx_description
1 polymer ?
#
loop_
_entity_poly.entity_id
_entity_poly.type
_entity_poly.pdbx_seq_one_letter_code
_entity_poly.pdbx_strand_id
1 'polypeptide(L)'
;MLVPSPSVVFVHPLTGRNVNLKTIDISGSGFSVEESEGNSQLLAGIIIPELDLSFAQSFRIKCRAQVVYRNTSGEGLKDGVVRCGLAILDMAMDDHVRLLSLLHQADNSNSYICTSVDMDALWNFFFETGFIYPEKYAFFQSNKHEIKRIYEKLYNHNPAIARHFIYQDKGVILGHMSMVRLYENSWMIHHHAANKTESMKAGLMVLKQISCYLNDLYQLYSAHLKYVFYYFRPENKFPNRVFGGFAKEISDPHGCSLDEFAYFHCRKSELGQEQLPDQWTLKETQPGDYAELKRFYSHVSGGLMIDAFDLQPRICSSDDLSEEYRRLGFKKEKHLYSLAEEGELKAVIIANVTDIGLNMANLTNCATVMLIDQTVPENIIESVLSLVSDDYEHQEMPVLMFPSSYAVHLRLPVEKVYTLCIMNLQYTDKFIKFCENGFRFVRKTIDADDCQLPGINA
;
A
#
# COMPACT_ATOMS: atom_id res chain seq x y z
N MET A 1 -2.06 -25.17 -6.09
CA MET A 1 -2.06 -25.38 -7.56
C MET A 1 -3.50 -25.23 -8.02
N LEU A 2 -3.77 -24.44 -9.07
CA LEU A 2 -5.13 -24.20 -9.55
C LEU A 2 -5.69 -25.48 -10.19
N VAL A 3 -6.93 -25.84 -9.83
CA VAL A 3 -7.63 -26.99 -10.42
C VAL A 3 -8.99 -26.50 -10.95
N PRO A 4 -9.22 -26.53 -12.27
CA PRO A 4 -8.31 -26.98 -13.34
C PRO A 4 -7.16 -25.98 -13.62
N SER A 5 -5.99 -26.48 -14.02
CA SER A 5 -4.86 -25.64 -14.43
C SER A 5 -5.16 -24.88 -15.72
N PRO A 6 -4.80 -23.58 -15.81
CA PRO A 6 -4.97 -22.81 -17.03
C PRO A 6 -4.12 -23.36 -18.18
N SER A 7 -4.53 -22.98 -19.39
CA SER A 7 -3.75 -23.20 -20.61
C SER A 7 -3.05 -21.91 -21.01
N VAL A 8 -1.79 -22.02 -21.43
CA VAL A 8 -1.00 -20.94 -22.01
C VAL A 8 -1.14 -21.02 -23.52
N VAL A 9 -1.65 -19.95 -24.14
CA VAL A 9 -1.90 -19.89 -25.58
C VAL A 9 -1.23 -18.66 -26.18
N PHE A 10 -0.41 -18.84 -27.20
CA PHE A 10 0.28 -17.74 -27.90
C PHE A 10 0.73 -18.15 -29.30
N VAL A 11 1.12 -17.16 -30.10
CA VAL A 11 1.82 -17.37 -31.37
C VAL A 11 3.32 -17.28 -31.11
N HIS A 12 4.07 -18.34 -31.41
CA HIS A 12 5.50 -18.39 -31.14
C HIS A 12 6.25 -17.31 -31.96
N PRO A 13 7.00 -16.40 -31.32
CA PRO A 13 7.50 -15.18 -31.96
C PRO A 13 8.52 -15.44 -33.07
N LEU A 14 9.23 -16.58 -33.03
CA LEU A 14 10.24 -16.93 -34.05
C LEU A 14 9.70 -17.87 -35.13
N THR A 15 8.64 -18.63 -34.87
CA THR A 15 8.17 -19.69 -35.78
C THR A 15 6.78 -19.43 -36.35
N GLY A 16 6.03 -18.46 -35.79
CA GLY A 16 4.66 -18.14 -36.18
C GLY A 16 3.64 -19.24 -35.86
N ARG A 17 4.04 -20.30 -35.14
CA ARG A 17 3.16 -21.42 -34.80
C ARG A 17 2.29 -21.10 -33.60
N ASN A 18 1.05 -21.56 -33.62
CA ASN A 18 0.19 -21.54 -32.45
C ASN A 18 0.69 -22.57 -31.42
N VAL A 19 0.92 -22.11 -30.20
CA VAL A 19 1.32 -22.94 -29.06
C VAL A 19 0.17 -22.95 -28.06
N ASN A 20 -0.16 -24.14 -27.55
CA ASN A 20 -1.15 -24.34 -26.49
C ASN A 20 -0.61 -25.39 -25.52
N LEU A 21 -0.20 -24.94 -24.33
CA LEU A 21 0.40 -25.79 -23.30
C LEU A 21 -0.38 -25.66 -21.99
N LYS A 22 -0.35 -26.70 -21.15
CA LYS A 22 -0.89 -26.64 -19.80
C LYS A 22 0.15 -26.09 -18.83
N THR A 23 -0.28 -25.22 -17.92
CA THR A 23 0.59 -24.79 -16.81
C THR A 23 0.74 -25.93 -15.80
N ILE A 24 1.97 -26.14 -15.33
CA ILE A 24 2.29 -27.06 -14.24
C ILE A 24 2.14 -26.35 -12.88
N ASP A 25 2.67 -25.13 -12.80
CA ASP A 25 2.55 -24.23 -11.66
C ASP A 25 2.36 -22.80 -12.17
N ILE A 26 1.87 -21.93 -11.28
CA ILE A 26 1.59 -20.53 -11.57
C ILE A 26 1.62 -19.71 -10.27
N SER A 27 2.21 -18.53 -10.34
CA SER A 27 2.22 -17.46 -9.32
C SER A 27 1.78 -16.13 -9.97
N GLY A 28 1.72 -15.04 -9.21
CA GLY A 28 1.50 -13.72 -9.80
C GLY A 28 2.67 -13.19 -10.65
N SER A 29 3.87 -13.77 -10.50
CA SER A 29 5.08 -13.33 -11.21
C SER A 29 5.51 -14.24 -12.36
N GLY A 30 4.94 -15.44 -12.49
CA GLY A 30 5.35 -16.40 -13.50
C GLY A 30 4.61 -17.72 -13.46
N PHE A 31 4.98 -18.63 -14.36
CA PHE A 31 4.41 -19.97 -14.45
C PHE A 31 5.36 -20.91 -15.19
N SER A 32 5.16 -22.21 -15.02
CA SER A 32 5.92 -23.24 -15.73
C SER A 32 5.04 -24.06 -16.67
N VAL A 33 5.60 -24.47 -17.81
CA VAL A 33 4.97 -25.34 -18.81
C VAL A 33 5.88 -26.51 -19.17
N GLU A 34 5.30 -27.55 -19.77
CA GLU A 34 6.03 -28.71 -20.27
C GLU A 34 5.86 -28.88 -21.78
N GLU A 35 6.96 -29.17 -22.47
CA GLU A 35 7.02 -29.55 -23.88
C GLU A 35 7.58 -30.97 -24.02
N SER A 36 7.30 -31.64 -25.15
CA SER A 36 8.03 -32.86 -25.52
C SER A 36 9.40 -32.50 -26.08
N GLU A 37 10.45 -33.24 -25.72
CA GLU A 37 11.84 -32.93 -26.10
C GLU A 37 12.05 -32.78 -27.61
N GLY A 38 11.48 -33.68 -28.42
CA GLY A 38 11.58 -33.62 -29.88
C GLY A 38 10.84 -32.44 -30.55
N ASN A 39 9.95 -31.75 -29.81
CA ASN A 39 9.12 -30.64 -30.32
C ASN A 39 9.29 -29.34 -29.53
N SER A 40 10.25 -29.29 -28.60
CA SER A 40 10.49 -28.15 -27.71
C SER A 40 10.94 -26.93 -28.50
N GLN A 41 10.25 -25.81 -28.30
CA GLN A 41 10.50 -24.55 -29.01
C GLN A 41 10.83 -23.40 -28.05
N LEU A 42 10.53 -23.54 -26.75
CA LEU A 42 10.74 -22.49 -25.76
C LEU A 42 12.20 -22.46 -25.28
N LEU A 43 13.04 -21.66 -25.97
CA LEU A 43 14.40 -21.37 -25.55
C LEU A 43 14.46 -20.25 -24.52
N ALA A 44 15.38 -20.36 -23.56
CA ALA A 44 15.64 -19.31 -22.58
C ALA A 44 15.99 -17.98 -23.27
N GLY A 45 15.41 -16.88 -22.78
CA GLY A 45 15.57 -15.54 -23.32
C GLY A 45 14.46 -15.11 -24.29
N ILE A 46 13.67 -16.03 -24.86
CA ILE A 46 12.56 -15.67 -25.76
C ILE A 46 11.54 -14.82 -25.01
N ILE A 47 11.22 -13.65 -25.57
CA ILE A 47 10.12 -12.79 -25.13
C ILE A 47 8.89 -13.10 -25.98
N ILE A 48 7.79 -13.45 -25.33
CA ILE A 48 6.47 -13.65 -25.92
C ILE A 48 5.68 -12.35 -25.68
N PRO A 49 5.48 -11.51 -26.71
CA PRO A 49 4.88 -10.19 -26.55
C PRO A 49 3.41 -10.27 -26.15
N GLU A 50 2.67 -11.26 -26.67
CA GLU A 50 1.27 -11.49 -26.37
C GLU A 50 1.02 -12.96 -26.04
N LEU A 51 0.58 -13.21 -24.82
CA LEU A 51 0.25 -14.53 -24.30
C LEU A 51 -1.08 -14.48 -23.56
N ASP A 52 -1.94 -15.46 -23.82
CA ASP A 52 -3.20 -15.66 -23.10
C ASP A 52 -3.05 -16.78 -22.05
N LEU A 53 -3.31 -16.46 -20.78
CA LEU A 53 -3.63 -17.44 -19.75
C LEU A 53 -5.14 -17.74 -19.83
N SER A 54 -5.51 -18.90 -20.35
CA SER A 54 -6.90 -19.33 -20.54
C SER A 54 -7.37 -20.25 -19.43
N PHE A 55 -8.38 -19.79 -18.69
CA PHE A 55 -8.99 -20.52 -17.57
C PHE A 55 -10.29 -21.16 -18.04
N ALA A 56 -10.32 -22.49 -18.11
CA ALA A 56 -11.49 -23.30 -18.49
C ALA A 56 -12.25 -22.78 -19.75
N GLN A 57 -11.55 -22.09 -20.66
CA GLN A 57 -12.12 -21.37 -21.81
C GLN A 57 -13.16 -20.28 -21.49
N SER A 58 -13.45 -20.01 -20.21
CA SER A 58 -14.46 -19.04 -19.79
C SER A 58 -13.94 -17.62 -19.77
N PHE A 59 -12.67 -17.42 -19.39
CA PHE A 59 -12.00 -16.13 -19.51
C PHE A 59 -10.50 -16.29 -19.79
N ARG A 60 -9.89 -15.19 -20.22
CA ARG A 60 -8.47 -15.11 -20.57
C ARG A 60 -7.85 -13.89 -19.91
N ILE A 61 -6.61 -14.04 -19.48
CA ILE A 61 -5.76 -12.97 -18.97
C ILE A 61 -4.62 -12.78 -19.96
N LYS A 62 -4.44 -11.55 -20.44
CA LYS A 62 -3.36 -11.21 -21.36
C LYS A 62 -2.13 -10.77 -20.61
N CYS A 63 -0.97 -11.29 -21.00
CA CYS A 63 0.31 -10.81 -20.49
C CYS A 63 1.43 -10.92 -21.51
N ARG A 64 2.52 -10.21 -21.20
CA ARG A 64 3.82 -10.37 -21.83
C ARG A 64 4.67 -11.25 -20.93
N ALA A 65 5.39 -12.21 -21.50
CA ALA A 65 6.21 -13.14 -20.73
C ALA A 65 7.60 -13.36 -21.35
N GLN A 66 8.56 -13.81 -20.55
CA GLN A 66 9.87 -14.23 -21.02
C GLN A 66 10.19 -15.63 -20.49
N VAL A 67 10.74 -16.49 -21.35
CA VAL A 67 11.27 -17.78 -20.94
C VAL A 67 12.57 -17.55 -20.16
N VAL A 68 12.58 -17.91 -18.88
CA VAL A 68 13.73 -17.66 -17.97
C VAL A 68 14.67 -18.85 -17.92
N TYR A 69 14.11 -20.07 -17.89
CA TYR A 69 14.90 -21.29 -17.85
C TYR A 69 14.25 -22.40 -18.68
N ARG A 70 15.08 -23.38 -19.06
CA ARG A 70 14.69 -24.60 -19.77
C ARG A 70 15.46 -25.77 -19.18
N ASN A 71 14.75 -26.73 -18.60
CA ASN A 71 15.33 -27.92 -17.98
C ASN A 71 14.90 -29.18 -18.75
N THR A 72 15.89 -29.99 -19.13
CA THR A 72 15.69 -31.29 -19.82
C THR A 72 15.93 -32.48 -18.89
N SER A 73 16.40 -32.24 -17.67
CA SER A 73 16.71 -33.25 -16.66
C SER A 73 16.58 -32.64 -15.27
N GLY A 74 15.95 -33.34 -14.32
CA GLY A 74 15.79 -32.87 -12.94
C GLY A 74 14.82 -33.75 -12.14
N GLU A 75 14.82 -33.59 -10.81
CA GLU A 75 13.89 -34.31 -9.93
C GLU A 75 12.43 -34.06 -10.34
N GLY A 76 11.69 -35.14 -10.60
CA GLY A 76 10.28 -35.08 -10.99
C GLY A 76 9.99 -34.81 -12.47
N LEU A 77 11.01 -34.65 -13.33
CA LEU A 77 10.83 -34.67 -14.79
C LEU A 77 10.80 -36.11 -15.32
N LYS A 78 9.86 -36.40 -16.22
CA LYS A 78 9.86 -37.65 -16.97
C LYS A 78 10.84 -37.57 -18.14
N ASP A 79 11.42 -38.71 -18.53
CA ASP A 79 12.25 -38.80 -19.74
C ASP A 79 11.48 -38.29 -20.97
N GLY A 80 12.16 -37.50 -21.80
CA GLY A 80 11.58 -36.90 -23.02
C GLY A 80 10.67 -35.69 -22.77
N VAL A 81 10.61 -35.16 -21.54
CA VAL A 81 9.88 -33.93 -21.21
C VAL A 81 10.87 -32.79 -20.97
N VAL A 82 10.51 -31.59 -21.39
CA VAL A 82 11.26 -30.36 -21.17
C VAL A 82 10.37 -29.41 -20.38
N ARG A 83 10.85 -28.94 -19.22
CA ARG A 83 10.14 -27.94 -18.42
C ARG A 83 10.73 -26.57 -18.65
N CYS A 84 9.87 -25.62 -18.95
CA CYS A 84 10.24 -24.24 -19.21
C CYS A 84 9.53 -23.34 -18.21
N GLY A 85 10.29 -22.49 -17.52
CA GLY A 85 9.75 -21.46 -16.63
C GLY A 85 9.66 -20.12 -17.35
N LEU A 86 8.54 -19.44 -17.17
CA LEU A 86 8.27 -18.13 -17.76
C LEU A 86 8.01 -17.11 -16.65
N ALA A 87 8.66 -15.95 -16.75
CA ALA A 87 8.34 -14.78 -15.93
C ALA A 87 7.37 -13.87 -16.68
N ILE A 88 6.38 -13.35 -15.96
CA ILE A 88 5.47 -12.32 -16.45
C ILE A 88 6.24 -10.99 -16.41
N LEU A 89 6.35 -10.35 -17.56
CA LEU A 89 7.03 -9.06 -17.72
C LEU A 89 6.06 -7.87 -17.60
N ASP A 90 4.83 -8.05 -18.10
CA ASP A 90 3.80 -7.02 -18.04
C ASP A 90 2.40 -7.66 -18.13
N MET A 91 1.43 -7.02 -17.48
CA MET A 91 0.03 -7.43 -17.43
C MET A 91 -0.82 -6.21 -17.07
N ALA A 92 -2.02 -6.09 -17.65
CA ALA A 92 -2.95 -5.06 -17.22
C ALA A 92 -3.30 -5.25 -15.73
N MET A 93 -3.32 -4.17 -14.95
CA MET A 93 -3.47 -4.27 -13.50
C MET A 93 -4.78 -4.95 -13.06
N ASP A 94 -5.88 -4.72 -13.78
CA ASP A 94 -7.16 -5.38 -13.48
C ASP A 94 -7.09 -6.90 -13.71
N ASP A 95 -6.36 -7.33 -14.75
CA ASP A 95 -6.13 -8.75 -15.03
C ASP A 95 -5.18 -9.38 -14.01
N HIS A 96 -4.18 -8.63 -13.54
CA HIS A 96 -3.28 -9.12 -12.49
C HIS A 96 -4.00 -9.31 -11.16
N VAL A 97 -4.86 -8.37 -10.77
CA VAL A 97 -5.72 -8.50 -9.58
C VAL A 97 -6.63 -9.72 -9.70
N ARG A 98 -7.20 -9.98 -10.89
CA ARG A 98 -8.00 -11.19 -11.13
C ARG A 98 -7.19 -12.46 -10.97
N LEU A 99 -5.97 -12.51 -11.52
CA LEU A 99 -5.06 -13.64 -11.36
C LEU A 99 -4.75 -13.89 -9.88
N LEU A 100 -4.32 -12.85 -9.14
CA LEU A 100 -3.98 -12.95 -7.73
C LEU A 100 -5.19 -13.34 -6.87
N SER A 101 -6.38 -12.82 -7.16
CA SER A 101 -7.60 -13.20 -6.46
C SER A 101 -7.86 -14.71 -6.55
N LEU A 102 -7.69 -15.30 -7.74
CA LEU A 102 -7.81 -16.76 -7.95
C LEU A 102 -6.72 -17.54 -7.23
N LEU A 103 -5.46 -17.09 -7.31
CA LEU A 103 -4.32 -17.77 -6.69
C LEU A 103 -4.44 -17.78 -5.16
N HIS A 104 -4.80 -16.65 -4.56
CA HIS A 104 -4.96 -16.53 -3.11
C HIS A 104 -6.15 -17.34 -2.61
N GLN A 105 -7.27 -17.34 -3.35
CA GLN A 105 -8.43 -18.15 -2.99
C GLN A 105 -8.13 -19.65 -3.11
N ALA A 106 -7.29 -20.05 -4.06
CA ALA A 106 -6.85 -21.44 -4.20
C ALA A 106 -5.83 -21.88 -3.13
N ASP A 107 -5.00 -20.96 -2.60
CA ASP A 107 -4.17 -21.22 -1.40
C ASP A 107 -5.03 -21.32 -0.14
N ASN A 108 -6.05 -20.47 -0.02
CA ASN A 108 -6.94 -20.41 1.12
C ASN A 108 -8.33 -19.94 0.69
N SER A 109 -9.33 -20.83 0.77
CA SER A 109 -10.72 -20.57 0.36
C SER A 109 -11.40 -19.42 1.13
N ASN A 110 -10.84 -19.04 2.27
CA ASN A 110 -11.33 -17.96 3.12
C ASN A 110 -10.64 -16.62 2.82
N SER A 111 -9.72 -16.56 1.85
CA SER A 111 -8.98 -15.34 1.45
C SER A 111 -9.52 -14.75 0.15
N TYR A 112 -9.82 -13.46 0.18
CA TYR A 112 -10.48 -12.74 -0.90
C TYR A 112 -9.73 -11.44 -1.19
N ILE A 113 -9.42 -11.21 -2.47
CA ILE A 113 -8.75 -9.98 -2.93
C ILE A 113 -9.68 -9.27 -3.91
N CYS A 114 -9.96 -8.00 -3.63
CA CYS A 114 -10.72 -7.11 -4.51
C CYS A 114 -12.04 -7.72 -5.03
N THR A 115 -12.70 -8.52 -4.19
CA THR A 115 -14.02 -9.07 -4.49
C THR A 115 -15.09 -8.07 -4.12
N SER A 116 -16.29 -8.23 -4.69
CA SER A 116 -17.44 -7.46 -4.23
C SER A 116 -17.70 -7.72 -2.74
N VAL A 117 -18.04 -6.67 -2.02
CA VAL A 117 -18.21 -6.65 -0.57
C VAL A 117 -19.61 -6.12 -0.24
N ASP A 118 -20.29 -6.81 0.67
CA ASP A 118 -21.45 -6.24 1.35
C ASP A 118 -20.98 -5.11 2.27
N MET A 119 -21.31 -3.88 1.88
CA MET A 119 -20.86 -2.71 2.62
C MET A 119 -21.43 -2.64 4.02
N ASP A 120 -22.67 -3.09 4.27
CA ASP A 120 -23.24 -3.07 5.62
C ASP A 120 -22.55 -4.10 6.51
N ALA A 121 -22.20 -5.27 5.99
CA ALA A 121 -21.37 -6.25 6.70
C ALA A 121 -19.97 -5.68 7.02
N LEU A 122 -19.35 -4.98 6.07
CA LEU A 122 -18.04 -4.34 6.28
C LEU A 122 -18.10 -3.24 7.35
N TRP A 123 -19.15 -2.40 7.34
CA TRP A 123 -19.33 -1.38 8.37
C TRP A 123 -19.53 -2.01 9.76
N ASN A 124 -20.41 -3.02 9.87
CA ASN A 124 -20.63 -3.74 11.13
C ASN A 124 -19.33 -4.33 11.66
N PHE A 125 -18.54 -4.98 10.80
CA PHE A 125 -17.22 -5.50 11.16
C PHE A 125 -16.28 -4.42 11.72
N PHE A 126 -16.24 -3.22 11.12
CA PHE A 126 -15.41 -2.13 11.64
C PHE A 126 -15.87 -1.61 13.01
N PHE A 127 -17.16 -1.64 13.31
CA PHE A 127 -17.68 -1.31 14.64
C PHE A 127 -17.36 -2.41 15.66
N GLU A 128 -17.64 -3.67 15.34
CA GLU A 128 -17.45 -4.82 16.22
C GLU A 128 -15.98 -5.04 16.60
N THR A 129 -15.07 -4.79 15.67
CA THR A 129 -13.62 -4.89 15.93
C THR A 129 -13.06 -3.70 16.69
N GLY A 130 -13.87 -2.69 17.00
CA GLY A 130 -13.43 -1.44 17.62
C GLY A 130 -12.55 -0.58 16.71
N PHE A 131 -12.51 -0.87 15.40
CA PHE A 131 -11.80 -0.04 14.43
C PHE A 131 -12.42 1.36 14.32
N ILE A 132 -13.75 1.44 14.41
CA ILE A 132 -14.50 2.69 14.58
C ILE A 132 -14.93 2.82 16.05
N TYR A 133 -14.15 3.60 16.81
CA TYR A 133 -14.44 3.99 18.19
C TYR A 133 -15.30 5.28 18.26
N PRO A 134 -15.94 5.60 19.40
CA PRO A 134 -16.92 6.69 19.50
C PRO A 134 -16.45 8.05 18.97
N GLU A 135 -15.23 8.47 19.29
CA GLU A 135 -14.66 9.75 18.83
C GLU A 135 -14.45 9.75 17.32
N LYS A 136 -14.02 8.61 16.75
CA LYS A 136 -13.94 8.45 15.28
C LYS A 136 -15.35 8.50 14.68
N TYR A 137 -16.34 7.84 15.28
CA TYR A 137 -17.71 7.87 14.78
C TYR A 137 -18.29 9.30 14.74
N ALA A 138 -17.99 10.14 15.72
CA ALA A 138 -18.43 11.54 15.74
C ALA A 138 -17.97 12.32 14.48
N PHE A 139 -16.74 12.10 14.04
CA PHE A 139 -16.23 12.65 12.77
C PHE A 139 -16.95 12.07 11.54
N PHE A 140 -17.24 10.76 11.55
CA PHE A 140 -17.95 10.11 10.44
C PHE A 140 -19.41 10.55 10.32
N GLN A 141 -20.05 10.89 11.44
CA GLN A 141 -21.47 11.17 11.47
C GLN A 141 -21.83 12.40 10.61
N SER A 142 -21.00 13.45 10.63
CA SER A 142 -21.23 14.66 9.85
C SER A 142 -21.12 14.44 8.34
N ASN A 143 -20.32 13.47 7.90
CA ASN A 143 -20.02 13.19 6.48
C ASN A 143 -20.46 11.79 6.03
N LYS A 144 -21.37 11.14 6.78
CA LYS A 144 -21.70 9.71 6.66
C LYS A 144 -22.08 9.28 5.24
N HIS A 145 -22.94 10.05 4.58
CA HIS A 145 -23.44 9.72 3.24
C HIS A 145 -22.33 9.74 2.19
N GLU A 146 -21.47 10.74 2.26
CA GLU A 146 -20.34 10.88 1.34
C GLU A 146 -19.31 9.77 1.55
N ILE A 147 -18.94 9.50 2.80
CA ILE A 147 -18.00 8.43 3.14
C ILE A 147 -18.54 7.07 2.65
N LYS A 148 -19.82 6.75 2.90
CA LYS A 148 -20.42 5.50 2.41
C LYS A 148 -20.34 5.40 0.88
N ARG A 149 -20.62 6.48 0.15
CA ARG A 149 -20.54 6.55 -1.32
C ARG A 149 -19.10 6.32 -1.82
N ILE A 150 -18.11 6.93 -1.18
CA ILE A 150 -16.70 6.78 -1.53
C ILE A 150 -16.24 5.34 -1.31
N TYR A 151 -16.62 4.74 -0.18
CA TYR A 151 -16.30 3.33 0.12
C TYR A 151 -16.94 2.34 -0.84
N GLU A 152 -18.23 2.49 -1.15
CA GLU A 152 -18.91 1.67 -2.15
C GLU A 152 -18.14 1.70 -3.48
N LYS A 153 -17.71 2.88 -3.90
CA LYS A 153 -16.95 3.06 -5.14
C LYS A 153 -15.54 2.45 -5.06
N LEU A 154 -14.84 2.62 -3.95
CA LEU A 154 -13.50 2.06 -3.75
C LEU A 154 -13.50 0.53 -3.71
N TYR A 155 -14.53 -0.09 -3.13
CA TYR A 155 -14.57 -1.53 -2.88
C TYR A 155 -15.30 -2.31 -3.98
N ASN A 156 -16.37 -1.77 -4.56
CA ASN A 156 -17.21 -2.53 -5.50
C ASN A 156 -17.01 -2.13 -6.97
N HIS A 157 -16.29 -1.03 -7.26
CA HIS A 157 -15.93 -0.66 -8.63
C HIS A 157 -14.45 -0.92 -8.97
N ASN A 158 -13.71 -1.57 -8.07
CA ASN A 158 -12.32 -2.04 -8.26
C ASN A 158 -11.40 -1.04 -8.97
N PRO A 159 -11.27 0.19 -8.47
CA PRO A 159 -10.46 1.19 -9.12
C PRO A 159 -8.97 0.79 -9.06
N ALA A 160 -8.22 1.10 -10.12
CA ALA A 160 -6.79 0.80 -10.22
C ALA A 160 -5.95 1.36 -9.06
N ILE A 161 -6.48 2.35 -8.33
CA ILE A 161 -5.86 3.05 -7.20
C ILE A 161 -6.09 2.41 -5.81
N ALA A 162 -6.92 1.37 -5.66
CA ALA A 162 -7.24 0.78 -4.36
C ALA A 162 -7.28 -0.75 -4.39
N ARG A 163 -6.87 -1.39 -3.29
CA ARG A 163 -6.96 -2.85 -3.10
C ARG A 163 -7.45 -3.16 -1.70
N HIS A 164 -8.23 -4.21 -1.55
CA HIS A 164 -8.68 -4.73 -0.27
C HIS A 164 -8.52 -6.24 -0.19
N PHE A 165 -8.25 -6.68 1.04
CA PHE A 165 -7.95 -8.05 1.42
C PHE A 165 -8.89 -8.44 2.55
N ILE A 166 -9.71 -9.44 2.30
CA ILE A 166 -10.71 -9.91 3.25
C ILE A 166 -10.40 -11.36 3.60
N TYR A 167 -10.41 -11.65 4.90
CA TYR A 167 -10.48 -13.00 5.42
C TYR A 167 -11.90 -13.23 5.94
N GLN A 168 -12.65 -14.14 5.31
CA GLN A 168 -14.03 -14.44 5.67
C GLN A 168 -14.27 -15.93 5.83
N ASP A 169 -15.10 -16.32 6.79
CA ASP A 169 -15.60 -17.67 6.96
C ASP A 169 -17.12 -17.68 6.86
N LYS A 170 -17.67 -18.52 5.97
CA LYS A 170 -19.13 -18.65 5.74
C LYS A 170 -19.86 -17.31 5.54
N GLY A 171 -19.22 -16.36 4.87
CA GLY A 171 -19.76 -15.02 4.60
C GLY A 171 -19.59 -14.00 5.73
N VAL A 172 -18.99 -14.37 6.86
CA VAL A 172 -18.68 -13.47 7.97
C VAL A 172 -17.25 -12.94 7.80
N ILE A 173 -17.10 -11.61 7.82
CA ILE A 173 -15.79 -10.96 7.74
C ILE A 173 -15.08 -11.11 9.08
N LEU A 174 -13.91 -11.73 9.07
CA LEU A 174 -13.09 -11.96 10.28
C LEU A 174 -11.82 -11.09 10.27
N GLY A 175 -11.33 -10.72 9.09
CA GLY A 175 -10.14 -9.88 8.93
C GLY A 175 -10.25 -9.00 7.70
N HIS A 176 -9.70 -7.80 7.81
CA HIS A 176 -9.68 -6.81 6.74
C HIS A 176 -8.34 -6.07 6.72
N MET A 177 -7.84 -5.80 5.52
CA MET A 177 -6.79 -4.82 5.26
C MET A 177 -7.02 -4.19 3.90
N SER A 178 -6.64 -2.93 3.71
CA SER A 178 -6.69 -2.28 2.41
C SER A 178 -5.40 -1.53 2.12
N MET A 179 -5.24 -1.10 0.87
CA MET A 179 -4.18 -0.20 0.44
C MET A 179 -4.68 0.73 -0.66
N VAL A 180 -4.14 1.95 -0.70
CA VAL A 180 -4.49 2.97 -1.69
C VAL A 180 -3.23 3.65 -2.25
N ARG A 181 -3.16 3.87 -3.55
CA ARG A 181 -2.03 4.53 -4.22
C ARG A 181 -2.10 6.03 -3.98
N LEU A 182 -1.26 6.57 -3.10
CA LEU A 182 -1.27 7.99 -2.75
C LEU A 182 -0.18 8.80 -3.47
N TYR A 183 0.89 8.15 -3.92
CA TYR A 183 1.97 8.77 -4.69
C TYR A 183 2.34 7.88 -5.88
N GLU A 184 3.12 8.40 -6.83
CA GLU A 184 3.32 7.74 -8.12
C GLU A 184 3.85 6.32 -7.99
N ASN A 185 4.72 6.04 -7.04
CA ASN A 185 5.25 4.69 -6.82
C ASN A 185 5.08 4.21 -5.38
N SER A 186 4.12 4.79 -4.65
CA SER A 186 3.92 4.49 -3.23
C SER A 186 2.46 4.28 -2.85
N TRP A 187 2.22 3.15 -2.20
CA TRP A 187 0.91 2.77 -1.71
C TRP A 187 0.84 2.85 -0.20
N MET A 188 -0.24 3.47 0.30
CA MET A 188 -0.55 3.52 1.72
C MET A 188 -1.31 2.24 2.10
N ILE A 189 -0.77 1.43 3.02
CA ILE A 189 -1.49 0.33 3.65
C ILE A 189 -2.30 0.90 4.83
N HIS A 190 -3.56 0.50 4.94
CA HIS A 190 -4.49 1.03 5.93
C HIS A 190 -5.58 0.00 6.30
N HIS A 191 -6.41 0.38 7.28
CA HIS A 191 -7.59 -0.38 7.73
C HIS A 191 -7.31 -1.83 8.14
N HIS A 192 -6.17 -2.08 8.78
CA HIS A 192 -5.89 -3.38 9.38
C HIS A 192 -6.80 -3.61 10.60
N ALA A 193 -7.81 -4.45 10.43
CA ALA A 193 -8.77 -4.81 11.45
C ALA A 193 -8.99 -6.33 11.46
N ALA A 194 -9.27 -6.88 12.64
CA ALA A 194 -9.51 -8.31 12.81
C ALA A 194 -10.40 -8.56 14.03
N ASN A 195 -11.36 -9.47 13.87
CA ASN A 195 -12.17 -9.98 14.96
C ASN A 195 -11.38 -11.05 15.72
N LYS A 196 -10.67 -10.62 16.77
CA LYS A 196 -9.84 -11.52 17.59
C LYS A 196 -10.66 -12.50 18.42
N THR A 197 -11.91 -12.15 18.73
CA THR A 197 -12.82 -13.01 19.50
C THR A 197 -13.21 -14.23 18.70
N GLU A 198 -13.49 -14.07 17.41
CA GLU A 198 -13.88 -15.17 16.53
C GLU A 198 -12.67 -15.85 15.86
N SER A 199 -11.60 -15.11 15.59
CA SER A 199 -10.38 -15.69 15.03
C SER A 199 -9.12 -14.92 15.40
N MET A 200 -8.31 -15.53 16.27
CA MET A 200 -6.98 -15.01 16.63
C MET A 200 -6.02 -14.91 15.43
N LYS A 201 -6.28 -15.68 14.36
CA LYS A 201 -5.41 -15.74 13.17
C LYS A 201 -5.83 -14.75 12.07
N ALA A 202 -7.05 -14.20 12.09
CA ALA A 202 -7.57 -13.40 10.98
C ALA A 202 -6.68 -12.19 10.61
N GLY A 203 -6.18 -11.47 11.62
CA GLY A 203 -5.25 -10.35 11.41
C GLY A 203 -3.93 -10.76 10.74
N LEU A 204 -3.44 -11.97 11.03
CA LEU A 204 -2.25 -12.54 10.40
C LEU A 204 -2.54 -13.05 8.98
N MET A 205 -3.76 -13.55 8.73
CA MET A 205 -4.17 -14.00 7.41
C MET A 205 -4.20 -12.85 6.41
N VAL A 206 -4.83 -11.73 6.75
CA VAL A 206 -4.83 -10.55 5.85
C VAL A 206 -3.44 -9.94 5.70
N LEU A 207 -2.58 -10.02 6.71
CA LEU A 207 -1.18 -9.60 6.61
C LEU A 207 -0.37 -10.53 5.67
N LYS A 208 -0.60 -11.85 5.74
CA LYS A 208 -0.02 -12.80 4.77
C LYS A 208 -0.51 -12.48 3.36
N GLN A 209 -1.81 -12.24 3.18
CA GLN A 209 -2.39 -11.92 1.88
C GLN A 209 -1.72 -10.68 1.25
N ILE A 210 -1.64 -9.55 1.97
CA ILE A 210 -0.99 -8.37 1.40
C ILE A 210 0.51 -8.61 1.13
N SER A 211 1.20 -9.37 1.99
CA SER A 211 2.63 -9.64 1.81
C SER A 211 2.91 -10.46 0.55
N CYS A 212 2.10 -11.49 0.30
CA CYS A 212 2.16 -12.28 -0.93
C CYS A 212 1.79 -11.44 -2.16
N TYR A 213 0.75 -10.62 -2.05
CA TYR A 213 0.34 -9.69 -3.13
C TYR A 213 1.47 -8.75 -3.52
N LEU A 214 2.12 -8.12 -2.54
CA LEU A 214 3.26 -7.21 -2.78
C LEU A 214 4.45 -7.93 -3.41
N ASN A 215 4.78 -9.13 -2.93
CA ASN A 215 5.87 -9.94 -3.46
C ASN A 215 5.67 -10.34 -4.92
N ASP A 216 4.43 -10.57 -5.33
CA ASP A 216 4.10 -10.97 -6.69
C ASP A 216 4.09 -9.79 -7.68
N LEU A 217 3.99 -8.55 -7.19
CA LEU A 217 3.79 -7.36 -8.00
C LEU A 217 4.98 -6.39 -8.03
N TYR A 218 5.87 -6.38 -7.05
CA TYR A 218 6.86 -5.30 -6.91
C TYR A 218 7.82 -5.16 -8.10
N GLN A 219 7.97 -6.20 -8.92
CA GLN A 219 8.80 -6.16 -10.14
C GLN A 219 8.05 -5.64 -11.37
N LEU A 220 6.72 -5.58 -11.32
CA LEU A 220 5.89 -5.08 -12.41
C LEU A 220 5.83 -3.57 -12.34
N TYR A 221 6.43 -2.92 -13.34
CA TYR A 221 6.50 -1.47 -13.43
C TYR A 221 5.10 -0.81 -13.38
N SER A 222 4.13 -1.40 -14.08
CA SER A 222 2.73 -0.97 -14.12
C SER A 222 1.99 -1.04 -12.78
N ALA A 223 2.55 -1.75 -11.79
CA ALA A 223 1.96 -1.85 -10.46
C ALA A 223 2.25 -0.64 -9.57
N HIS A 224 3.24 0.20 -9.93
CA HIS A 224 3.59 1.39 -9.17
C HIS A 224 3.90 1.10 -7.69
N LEU A 225 4.57 -0.04 -7.44
CA LEU A 225 4.84 -0.59 -6.11
C LEU A 225 6.34 -0.55 -5.78
N LYS A 226 6.97 0.62 -5.87
CA LYS A 226 8.36 0.76 -5.40
C LYS A 226 8.41 0.82 -3.88
N TYR A 227 7.48 1.54 -3.28
CA TYR A 227 7.35 1.68 -1.84
C TYR A 227 5.95 1.32 -1.37
N VAL A 228 5.87 0.83 -0.14
CA VAL A 228 4.63 0.85 0.64
C VAL A 228 4.87 1.60 1.92
N PHE A 229 3.87 2.30 2.40
CA PHE A 229 3.97 3.03 3.66
C PHE A 229 2.68 2.90 4.46
N TYR A 230 2.78 3.16 5.76
CA TYR A 230 1.63 3.19 6.64
C TYR A 230 1.97 4.00 7.88
N TYR A 231 0.93 4.59 8.45
CA TYR A 231 1.02 5.29 9.72
C TYR A 231 0.49 4.40 10.82
N PHE A 232 1.22 4.31 11.92
CA PHE A 232 0.75 3.67 13.13
C PHE A 232 1.14 4.49 14.36
N ARG A 233 0.37 4.34 15.43
CA ARG A 233 0.73 4.94 16.72
C ARG A 233 1.74 4.03 17.43
N PRO A 234 2.86 4.54 17.98
CA PRO A 234 3.87 3.73 18.66
C PRO A 234 3.31 2.80 19.76
N GLU A 235 2.23 3.22 20.43
CA GLU A 235 1.57 2.48 21.51
C GLU A 235 0.77 1.27 20.99
N ASN A 236 0.43 1.24 19.70
CA ASN A 236 -0.20 0.09 19.08
C ASN A 236 0.84 -1.05 18.95
N LYS A 237 0.83 -1.96 19.93
CA LYS A 237 1.80 -3.06 20.06
C LYS A 237 1.99 -3.91 18.80
N PHE A 238 0.91 -4.22 18.08
CA PHE A 238 0.98 -5.08 16.89
C PHE A 238 1.76 -4.44 15.74
N PRO A 239 1.35 -3.28 15.17
CA PRO A 239 2.08 -2.67 14.08
C PRO A 239 3.50 -2.27 14.51
N ASN A 240 3.70 -1.77 15.74
CA ASN A 240 5.04 -1.44 16.23
C ASN A 240 5.95 -2.69 16.29
N ARG A 241 5.43 -3.85 16.69
CA ARG A 241 6.20 -5.10 16.70
C ARG A 241 6.50 -5.62 15.31
N VAL A 242 5.53 -5.63 14.40
CA VAL A 242 5.71 -6.19 13.06
C VAL A 242 6.56 -5.24 12.22
N PHE A 243 6.08 -4.02 12.04
CA PHE A 243 6.66 -3.07 11.12
C PHE A 243 7.85 -2.33 11.71
N GLY A 244 7.69 -1.81 12.93
CA GLY A 244 8.78 -1.20 13.67
C GLY A 244 9.88 -2.22 14.02
N GLY A 245 9.49 -3.48 14.27
CA GLY A 245 10.44 -4.58 14.47
C GLY A 245 11.25 -4.88 13.21
N PHE A 246 10.61 -4.95 12.04
CA PHE A 246 11.30 -5.17 10.78
C PHE A 246 12.31 -4.04 10.46
N ALA A 247 11.91 -2.78 10.64
CA ALA A 247 12.81 -1.64 10.44
C ALA A 247 14.06 -1.70 11.34
N LYS A 248 13.88 -2.14 12.59
CA LYS A 248 15.00 -2.36 13.53
C LYS A 248 15.88 -3.54 13.15
N GLU A 249 15.29 -4.63 12.63
CA GLU A 249 16.03 -5.83 12.22
C GLU A 249 16.88 -5.58 10.97
N ILE A 250 16.32 -4.89 9.97
CA ILE A 250 17.07 -4.59 8.75
C ILE A 250 18.17 -3.56 9.01
N SER A 251 17.97 -2.65 9.97
CA SER A 251 18.94 -1.64 10.40
C SER A 251 19.52 -0.80 9.24
N ASP A 252 18.70 -0.59 8.21
CA ASP A 252 19.01 0.16 6.99
C ASP A 252 17.81 1.04 6.65
N PRO A 253 17.89 2.37 6.86
CA PRO A 253 16.79 3.28 6.59
C PRO A 253 16.44 3.35 5.10
N HIS A 254 17.33 2.93 4.18
CA HIS A 254 17.01 2.81 2.75
C HIS A 254 16.20 1.55 2.41
N GLY A 255 16.17 0.57 3.31
CA GLY A 255 15.31 -0.60 3.22
C GLY A 255 13.96 -0.39 3.90
N CYS A 256 13.96 0.13 5.12
CA CYS A 256 12.74 0.45 5.87
C CYS A 256 13.00 1.59 6.87
N SER A 257 12.35 2.74 6.68
CA SER A 257 12.53 3.93 7.54
C SER A 257 11.37 4.13 8.49
N LEU A 258 11.65 4.72 9.67
CA LEU A 258 10.65 5.11 10.67
C LEU A 258 10.83 6.60 10.98
N ASP A 259 9.76 7.37 10.85
CA ASP A 259 9.74 8.82 11.12
C ASP A 259 8.54 9.17 12.00
N GLU A 260 8.78 9.89 13.11
CA GLU A 260 7.70 10.29 14.02
C GLU A 260 7.17 11.69 13.70
N PHE A 261 5.84 11.77 13.57
CA PHE A 261 5.09 12.99 13.31
C PHE A 261 4.15 13.28 14.47
N ALA A 262 4.11 14.54 14.91
CA ALA A 262 3.05 15.03 15.77
C ALA A 262 1.78 15.26 14.94
N TYR A 263 0.63 14.88 15.47
CA TYR A 263 -0.67 14.99 14.79
C TYR A 263 -1.64 15.82 15.61
N PHE A 264 -2.31 16.76 14.95
CA PHE A 264 -3.34 17.62 15.52
C PHE A 264 -4.29 18.10 14.41
N HIS A 265 -5.48 18.56 14.77
CA HIS A 265 -6.37 19.24 13.84
C HIS A 265 -6.21 20.75 13.92
N CYS A 266 -6.30 21.40 12.76
CA CYS A 266 -6.32 22.84 12.61
C CYS A 266 -7.73 23.27 12.20
N ARG A 267 -8.35 24.18 12.95
CA ARG A 267 -9.73 24.64 12.72
C ARG A 267 -9.74 26.02 12.07
N LYS A 268 -10.41 26.13 10.93
CA LYS A 268 -10.52 27.39 10.18
C LYS A 268 -11.08 28.55 11.02
N SER A 269 -12.00 28.27 11.95
CA SER A 269 -12.62 29.30 12.80
C SER A 269 -11.73 29.78 13.95
N GLU A 270 -10.72 29.00 14.34
CA GLU A 270 -9.79 29.33 15.42
C GLU A 270 -8.55 30.07 14.89
N LEU A 271 -8.31 29.98 13.59
CA LEU A 271 -7.25 30.69 12.89
C LEU A 271 -7.71 32.11 12.55
N GLY A 272 -7.05 33.10 13.12
CA GLY A 272 -7.17 34.47 12.63
C GLY A 272 -6.72 34.54 11.17
N GLN A 273 -7.39 35.34 10.34
CA GLN A 273 -6.82 35.76 9.05
C GLN A 273 -5.75 36.81 9.32
N GLU A 274 -4.58 36.35 9.79
CA GLU A 274 -3.40 37.21 9.92
C GLU A 274 -2.56 37.10 8.65
N GLN A 275 -2.32 38.22 8.00
CA GLN A 275 -1.34 38.29 6.93
C GLN A 275 0.03 37.97 7.53
N LEU A 276 0.83 37.17 6.81
CA LEU A 276 2.22 36.93 7.20
C LEU A 276 2.95 38.29 7.29
N PRO A 277 3.77 38.52 8.32
CA PRO A 277 4.61 39.71 8.39
C PRO A 277 5.51 39.81 7.15
N ASP A 278 5.91 41.03 6.76
CA ASP A 278 6.63 41.29 5.51
C ASP A 278 7.91 40.45 5.33
N GLN A 279 8.59 40.07 6.41
CA GLN A 279 9.79 39.24 6.33
C GLN A 279 9.50 37.75 6.04
N TRP A 280 8.26 37.30 6.23
CA TRP A 280 7.83 35.93 6.01
C TRP A 280 7.10 35.80 4.68
N THR A 281 7.44 34.77 3.91
CA THR A 281 6.78 34.47 2.63
C THR A 281 6.37 33.02 2.56
N LEU A 282 5.18 32.77 2.02
CA LEU A 282 4.70 31.45 1.65
C LEU A 282 4.50 31.43 0.13
N LYS A 283 5.21 30.54 -0.55
CA LYS A 283 5.16 30.41 -2.01
C LYS A 283 5.17 28.96 -2.44
N GLU A 284 4.83 28.68 -3.70
CA GLU A 284 5.01 27.34 -4.27
C GLU A 284 6.48 26.92 -4.21
N THR A 285 6.71 25.67 -3.81
CA THR A 285 8.06 25.11 -3.64
C THR A 285 8.87 25.11 -4.93
N GLN A 286 10.07 25.68 -4.87
CA GLN A 286 10.97 25.81 -6.02
C GLN A 286 12.04 24.70 -6.04
N PRO A 287 12.70 24.45 -7.18
CA PRO A 287 13.74 23.40 -7.30
C PRO A 287 14.86 23.47 -6.24
N GLY A 288 15.25 24.67 -5.82
CA GLY A 288 16.24 24.88 -4.75
C GLY A 288 15.75 24.40 -3.39
N ASP A 289 14.47 24.64 -3.09
CA ASP A 289 13.84 24.26 -1.82
C ASP A 289 13.77 22.72 -1.67
N TYR A 290 13.52 22.00 -2.76
CA TYR A 290 13.57 20.53 -2.77
C TYR A 290 14.95 20.00 -2.38
N ALA A 291 16.02 20.62 -2.86
CA ALA A 291 17.38 20.21 -2.55
C ALA A 291 17.71 20.45 -1.07
N GLU A 292 17.23 21.54 -0.50
CA GLU A 292 17.39 21.86 0.91
C GLU A 292 16.57 20.94 1.81
N LEU A 293 15.29 20.71 1.48
CA LEU A 293 14.43 19.73 2.17
C LEU A 293 15.06 18.34 2.16
N LYS A 294 15.61 17.91 1.01
CA LYS A 294 16.30 16.63 0.90
C LYS A 294 17.53 16.56 1.82
N ARG A 295 18.35 17.61 1.85
CA ARG A 295 19.53 17.67 2.74
C ARG A 295 19.12 17.60 4.21
N PHE A 296 18.11 18.37 4.60
CA PHE A 296 17.55 18.36 5.95
C PHE A 296 17.06 16.96 6.34
N TYR A 297 16.18 16.37 5.53
CA TYR A 297 15.59 15.06 5.82
C TYR A 297 16.65 13.94 5.85
N SER A 298 17.64 13.97 4.94
CA SER A 298 18.75 13.03 4.96
C SER A 298 19.62 13.16 6.22
N HIS A 299 19.75 14.35 6.80
CA HIS A 299 20.50 14.57 8.03
C HIS A 299 19.73 14.10 9.27
N VAL A 300 18.42 14.39 9.34
CA VAL A 300 17.60 14.11 10.53
C VAL A 300 17.12 12.67 10.58
N SER A 301 16.69 12.12 9.44
CA SER A 301 16.11 10.77 9.34
C SER A 301 16.98 9.81 8.55
N GLY A 302 17.47 10.26 7.38
CA GLY A 302 18.11 9.36 6.41
C GLY A 302 17.14 8.38 5.74
N GLY A 303 15.83 8.54 5.97
CA GLY A 303 14.78 7.63 5.52
C GLY A 303 14.36 7.78 4.06
N LEU A 304 13.15 7.29 3.76
CA LEU A 304 12.65 7.13 2.40
C LEU A 304 11.60 8.16 1.96
N MET A 305 11.15 9.07 2.84
CA MET A 305 10.00 9.92 2.55
C MET A 305 10.17 10.80 1.30
N ILE A 306 11.36 11.36 1.09
CA ILE A 306 11.64 12.22 -0.08
C ILE A 306 11.38 11.47 -1.40
N ASP A 307 11.84 10.22 -1.48
CA ASP A 307 11.68 9.40 -2.67
C ASP A 307 10.28 8.78 -2.77
N ALA A 308 9.69 8.39 -1.63
CA ALA A 308 8.39 7.73 -1.60
C ALA A 308 7.24 8.70 -1.87
N PHE A 309 7.33 9.97 -1.47
CA PHE A 309 6.23 10.94 -1.60
C PHE A 309 6.37 11.86 -2.82
N ASP A 310 7.26 11.49 -3.75
CA ASP A 310 7.62 12.26 -4.95
C ASP A 310 7.97 13.73 -4.61
N LEU A 311 8.87 13.93 -3.64
CA LEU A 311 9.31 15.25 -3.16
C LEU A 311 10.60 15.66 -3.89
N GLN A 312 10.54 15.68 -5.22
CA GLN A 312 11.63 16.09 -6.10
C GLN A 312 11.10 16.94 -7.25
N PRO A 313 11.92 17.80 -7.87
CA PRO A 313 11.50 18.58 -9.03
C PRO A 313 11.09 17.64 -10.18
N ARG A 314 9.85 17.76 -10.65
CA ARG A 314 9.39 16.99 -11.81
C ARG A 314 9.89 17.63 -13.10
N ILE A 315 10.31 16.79 -14.06
CA ILE A 315 10.73 17.21 -15.40
C ILE A 315 9.50 17.45 -16.31
N CYS A 316 8.35 16.84 -16.01
CA CYS A 316 7.10 16.97 -16.74
C CYS A 316 5.96 17.39 -15.81
N SER A 317 5.06 18.24 -16.30
CA SER A 317 3.97 18.86 -15.55
C SER A 317 2.70 18.02 -15.45
N SER A 318 2.65 16.81 -16.02
CA SER A 318 1.48 15.95 -15.87
C SER A 318 1.51 15.29 -14.50
N ASP A 319 0.45 15.52 -13.72
CA ASP A 319 0.22 14.77 -12.50
C ASP A 319 -0.58 13.52 -12.83
N ASP A 320 0.11 12.54 -13.41
CA ASP A 320 -0.47 11.32 -13.98
C ASP A 320 -1.42 10.63 -12.98
N LEU A 321 -1.04 10.57 -11.70
CA LEU A 321 -1.90 9.99 -10.66
C LEU A 321 -3.14 10.84 -10.34
N SER A 322 -3.02 12.17 -10.24
CA SER A 322 -4.18 13.03 -9.98
C SER A 322 -5.17 13.03 -11.15
N GLU A 323 -4.67 12.93 -12.39
CA GLU A 323 -5.50 12.71 -13.57
C GLU A 323 -6.20 11.34 -13.56
N GLU A 324 -5.50 10.29 -13.12
CA GLU A 324 -6.08 8.95 -12.93
C GLU A 324 -7.21 8.98 -11.90
N TYR A 325 -6.99 9.60 -10.74
CA TYR A 325 -8.04 9.80 -9.73
C TYR A 325 -9.24 10.55 -10.31
N ARG A 326 -9.01 11.65 -11.03
CA ARG A 326 -10.07 12.45 -11.66
C ARG A 326 -10.87 11.63 -12.67
N ARG A 327 -10.20 10.84 -13.52
CA ARG A 327 -10.85 9.91 -14.47
C ARG A 327 -11.71 8.87 -13.77
N LEU A 328 -11.24 8.37 -12.63
CA LEU A 328 -12.00 7.45 -11.79
C LEU A 328 -13.09 8.17 -10.98
N GLY A 329 -13.18 9.51 -11.04
CA GLY A 329 -14.16 10.36 -10.35
C GLY A 329 -13.88 10.53 -8.85
N PHE A 330 -12.60 10.55 -8.47
CA PHE A 330 -12.11 10.88 -7.14
C PHE A 330 -11.32 12.19 -7.20
N LYS A 331 -11.26 12.89 -6.08
CA LYS A 331 -10.39 14.05 -5.86
C LYS A 331 -9.05 13.57 -5.31
N LYS A 332 -7.98 14.00 -5.95
CA LYS A 332 -6.61 13.93 -5.43
C LYS A 332 -5.81 15.09 -6.00
N GLU A 333 -5.21 15.86 -5.11
CA GLU A 333 -4.29 16.94 -5.43
C GLU A 333 -3.15 16.92 -4.40
N LYS A 334 -1.99 17.43 -4.81
CA LYS A 334 -0.82 17.58 -3.95
C LYS A 334 -0.19 18.95 -4.21
N HIS A 335 -0.27 19.83 -3.23
CA HIS A 335 0.35 21.15 -3.27
C HIS A 335 1.58 21.17 -2.37
N LEU A 336 2.64 21.86 -2.80
CA LEU A 336 3.84 22.06 -1.98
C LEU A 336 4.13 23.55 -1.82
N TYR A 337 4.25 23.96 -0.56
CA TYR A 337 4.55 25.34 -0.19
C TYR A 337 5.85 25.43 0.59
N SER A 338 6.65 26.44 0.27
CA SER A 338 7.86 26.80 0.98
C SER A 338 7.62 28.03 1.83
N LEU A 339 7.83 27.91 3.14
CA LEU A 339 7.89 29.01 4.08
C LEU A 339 9.32 29.51 4.18
N ALA A 340 9.54 30.80 3.93
CA ALA A 340 10.83 31.42 4.05
C ALA A 340 10.80 32.70 4.89
N GLU A 341 11.84 32.93 5.67
CA GLU A 341 12.12 34.18 6.40
C GLU A 341 13.29 34.88 5.73
N GLU A 342 13.09 36.12 5.27
CA GLU A 342 14.09 36.91 4.53
C GLU A 342 14.73 36.17 3.34
N GLY A 343 14.00 35.22 2.76
CA GLY A 343 14.43 34.40 1.62
C GLY A 343 15.11 33.07 1.98
N GLU A 344 15.38 32.80 3.27
CA GLU A 344 15.89 31.51 3.74
C GLU A 344 14.75 30.53 4.02
N LEU A 345 14.86 29.29 3.54
CA LEU A 345 13.82 28.27 3.74
C LEU A 345 13.77 27.83 5.20
N LYS A 346 12.58 27.89 5.80
CA LYS A 346 12.35 27.51 7.21
C LYS A 346 11.44 26.30 7.35
N ALA A 347 10.48 26.12 6.44
CA ALA A 347 9.63 24.93 6.42
C ALA A 347 9.12 24.62 5.01
N VAL A 348 8.74 23.36 4.78
CA VAL A 348 8.00 22.93 3.58
C VAL A 348 6.69 22.29 4.03
N ILE A 349 5.58 22.67 3.40
CA ILE A 349 4.24 22.16 3.69
C ILE A 349 3.77 21.35 2.48
N ILE A 350 3.43 20.08 2.70
CA ILE A 350 2.89 19.17 1.71
C ILE A 350 1.39 19.04 1.99
N ALA A 351 0.56 19.71 1.20
CA ALA A 351 -0.90 19.63 1.32
C ALA A 351 -1.45 18.56 0.38
N ASN A 352 -1.79 17.39 0.94
CA ASN A 352 -2.56 16.38 0.21
C ASN A 352 -4.04 16.68 0.38
N VAL A 353 -4.76 16.83 -0.74
CA VAL A 353 -6.21 17.07 -0.76
C VAL A 353 -6.88 15.91 -1.47
N THR A 354 -7.70 15.13 -0.75
CA THR A 354 -8.43 13.97 -1.30
C THR A 354 -9.89 13.96 -0.88
N ASP A 355 -10.71 13.12 -1.49
CA ASP A 355 -12.07 12.86 -0.98
C ASP A 355 -12.02 12.47 0.51
N ILE A 356 -12.99 12.96 1.27
CA ILE A 356 -13.16 12.59 2.67
C ILE A 356 -13.44 11.09 2.80
N GLY A 357 -12.81 10.48 3.80
CA GLY A 357 -13.00 9.07 4.09
C GLY A 357 -12.18 8.12 3.21
N LEU A 358 -11.42 8.59 2.21
CA LEU A 358 -10.44 7.76 1.50
C LEU A 358 -9.52 7.01 2.49
N ASN A 359 -9.23 7.65 3.62
CA ASN A 359 -8.66 7.04 4.80
C ASN A 359 -9.46 7.43 6.07
N MET A 360 -9.88 6.44 6.88
CA MET A 360 -10.62 6.66 8.14
C MET A 360 -9.90 7.45 9.25
N ALA A 361 -8.60 7.71 9.10
CA ALA A 361 -7.85 8.61 9.98
C ALA A 361 -7.57 9.96 9.30
N ASN A 362 -8.15 10.20 8.13
CA ASN A 362 -8.01 11.38 7.28
C ASN A 362 -6.56 11.74 6.89
N LEU A 363 -5.62 10.80 7.03
CA LEU A 363 -4.20 11.01 6.73
C LEU A 363 -3.90 11.13 5.22
N THR A 364 -4.87 10.82 4.36
CA THR A 364 -4.77 11.05 2.91
C THR A 364 -5.21 12.46 2.51
N ASN A 365 -5.98 13.14 3.35
CA ASN A 365 -6.44 14.52 3.20
C ASN A 365 -5.86 15.35 4.35
N CYS A 366 -4.55 15.59 4.31
CA CYS A 366 -3.77 16.08 5.44
C CYS A 366 -2.62 16.97 4.96
N ALA A 367 -2.35 18.04 5.72
CA ALA A 367 -1.17 18.88 5.53
C ALA A 367 0.00 18.31 6.33
N THR A 368 1.15 18.10 5.70
CA THR A 368 2.38 17.65 6.35
C THR A 368 3.39 18.79 6.39
N VAL A 369 3.71 19.30 7.58
CA VAL A 369 4.69 20.35 7.82
C VAL A 369 6.05 19.72 8.12
N MET A 370 7.01 19.95 7.23
CA MET A 370 8.42 19.64 7.40
C MET A 370 9.13 20.88 7.90
N LEU A 371 9.31 20.98 9.22
CA LEU A 371 9.95 22.12 9.86
C LEU A 371 11.47 21.95 9.83
N ILE A 372 12.14 22.76 9.01
CA ILE A 372 13.59 22.70 8.76
C ILE A 372 14.34 23.48 9.84
N ASP A 373 13.80 24.64 10.21
CA ASP A 373 14.35 25.52 11.24
C ASP A 373 13.39 25.61 12.44
N GLN A 374 13.90 25.38 13.64
CA GLN A 374 13.13 25.44 14.89
C GLN A 374 12.89 26.88 15.38
N THR A 375 13.53 27.86 14.77
CA THR A 375 13.38 29.27 15.14
C THR A 375 12.03 29.86 14.71
N VAL A 376 11.27 29.15 13.86
CA VAL A 376 9.95 29.60 13.39
C VAL A 376 8.98 29.76 14.56
N PRO A 377 8.44 30.97 14.78
CA PRO A 377 7.48 31.21 15.86
C PRO A 377 6.14 30.48 15.66
N GLU A 378 5.47 30.15 16.78
CA GLU A 378 4.16 29.49 16.80
C GLU A 378 3.10 30.22 15.96
N ASN A 379 2.99 31.55 16.11
CA ASN A 379 2.02 32.37 15.38
C ASN A 379 2.26 32.37 13.86
N ILE A 380 3.51 32.19 13.41
CA ILE A 380 3.82 32.05 11.98
C ILE A 380 3.33 30.70 11.46
N ILE A 381 3.54 29.62 12.22
CA ILE A 381 3.00 28.30 11.86
C ILE A 381 1.48 28.34 11.79
N GLU A 382 0.80 28.94 12.77
CA GLU A 382 -0.66 29.11 12.74
C GLU A 382 -1.12 29.90 11.51
N SER A 383 -0.46 31.02 11.19
CA SER A 383 -0.78 31.83 10.01
C SER A 383 -0.60 31.04 8.70
N VAL A 384 0.48 30.26 8.58
CA VAL A 384 0.73 29.40 7.41
C VAL A 384 -0.33 28.29 7.31
N LEU A 385 -0.68 27.65 8.43
CA LEU A 385 -1.73 26.63 8.44
C LEU A 385 -3.10 27.22 8.08
N SER A 386 -3.38 28.47 8.47
CA SER A 386 -4.56 29.22 8.05
C SER A 386 -4.63 29.37 6.54
N LEU A 387 -3.55 29.85 5.92
CA LEU A 387 -3.45 30.01 4.47
C LEU A 387 -3.59 28.67 3.72
N VAL A 388 -2.91 27.62 4.19
CA VAL A 388 -2.98 26.29 3.58
C VAL A 388 -4.35 25.64 3.78
N SER A 389 -5.07 25.99 4.86
CA SER A 389 -6.40 25.43 5.12
C SER A 389 -7.42 25.76 4.02
N ASP A 390 -7.20 26.83 3.24
CA ASP A 390 -8.08 27.21 2.14
C ASP A 390 -8.14 26.16 1.02
N ASP A 391 -7.12 25.32 0.88
CA ASP A 391 -7.10 24.18 -0.06
C ASP A 391 -8.08 23.07 0.34
N TYR A 392 -8.52 23.06 1.60
CA TYR A 392 -9.37 22.02 2.19
C TYR A 392 -10.82 22.48 2.28
N GLU A 393 -11.75 21.60 1.91
CA GLU A 393 -13.19 21.94 1.90
C GLU A 393 -13.82 21.95 3.29
N HIS A 394 -13.28 21.16 4.22
CA HIS A 394 -13.83 21.00 5.56
C HIS A 394 -13.26 22.01 6.56
N GLN A 395 -14.00 22.22 7.66
CA GLN A 395 -13.63 23.15 8.73
C GLN A 395 -12.42 22.68 9.55
N GLU A 396 -12.19 21.37 9.64
CA GLU A 396 -11.06 20.77 10.34
C GLU A 396 -10.08 20.17 9.33
N MET A 397 -8.85 20.67 9.33
CA MET A 397 -7.74 20.17 8.51
C MET A 397 -6.77 19.37 9.41
N PRO A 398 -6.55 18.07 9.16
CA PRO A 398 -5.52 17.31 9.85
C PRO A 398 -4.13 17.80 9.49
N VAL A 399 -3.25 17.91 10.49
CA VAL A 399 -1.86 18.32 10.31
C VAL A 399 -0.93 17.25 10.88
N LEU A 400 0.09 16.89 10.11
CA LEU A 400 1.26 16.14 10.55
C LEU A 400 2.45 17.08 10.61
N MET A 401 3.17 17.13 11.72
CA MET A 401 4.38 17.93 11.87
C MET A 401 5.59 17.04 12.13
N PHE A 402 6.64 17.23 11.33
CA PHE A 402 7.94 16.58 11.48
C PHE A 402 9.05 17.62 11.63
N PRO A 403 10.02 17.38 12.53
CA PRO A 403 10.06 16.31 13.54
C PRO A 403 8.99 16.46 14.63
N SER A 404 8.46 15.35 15.16
CA SER A 404 7.46 15.35 16.23
C SER A 404 7.86 16.16 17.47
N SER A 405 9.15 16.14 17.81
CA SER A 405 9.70 16.87 18.95
C SER A 405 9.46 18.39 18.90
N TYR A 406 9.34 18.97 17.70
CA TYR A 406 9.22 20.42 17.55
C TYR A 406 7.81 20.92 17.90
N ALA A 407 6.79 20.11 17.66
CA ALA A 407 5.42 20.44 18.05
C ALA A 407 5.28 20.62 19.57
N VAL A 408 6.06 19.87 20.36
CA VAL A 408 6.11 20.01 21.82
C VAL A 408 6.74 21.34 22.23
N HIS A 409 7.81 21.76 21.54
CA HIS A 409 8.47 23.05 21.79
C HIS A 409 7.55 24.24 21.45
N LEU A 410 6.78 24.12 20.36
CA LEU A 410 5.82 25.12 19.91
C LEU A 410 4.50 25.10 20.68
N ARG A 411 4.34 24.26 21.71
CA ARG A 411 3.14 24.14 22.55
C ARG A 411 1.84 23.87 21.77
N LEU A 412 1.96 23.30 20.58
CA LEU A 412 0.82 22.94 19.73
C LEU A 412 -0.04 21.87 20.41
N PRO A 413 -1.36 21.82 20.12
CA PRO A 413 -2.28 20.87 20.74
C PRO A 413 -2.12 19.45 20.16
N VAL A 414 -0.97 18.81 20.40
CA VAL A 414 -0.66 17.47 19.89
C VAL A 414 -1.65 16.46 20.46
N GLU A 415 -2.48 15.88 19.58
CA GLU A 415 -3.47 14.87 19.95
C GLU A 415 -2.84 13.46 19.97
N LYS A 416 -1.97 13.18 19.00
CA LYS A 416 -1.38 11.86 18.73
C LYS A 416 0.02 12.01 18.18
N VAL A 417 0.82 10.96 18.33
CA VAL A 417 2.06 10.76 17.56
C VAL A 417 1.84 9.60 16.61
N TYR A 418 2.13 9.82 15.33
CA TYR A 418 2.14 8.78 14.31
C TYR A 418 3.58 8.50 13.87
N THR A 419 3.96 7.24 13.85
CA THR A 419 5.14 6.78 13.13
C THR A 419 4.75 6.49 11.69
N LEU A 420 5.34 7.22 10.75
CA LEU A 420 5.41 6.88 9.34
C LEU A 420 6.45 5.79 9.17
N CYS A 421 6.02 4.63 8.68
CA CYS A 421 6.94 3.61 8.23
C CYS A 421 6.86 3.49 6.71
N ILE A 422 8.01 3.52 6.05
CA ILE A 422 8.12 3.34 4.60
C ILE A 422 9.03 2.15 4.35
N MET A 423 8.57 1.20 3.55
CA MET A 423 9.34 0.03 3.13
C MET A 423 9.60 0.10 1.63
N ASN A 424 10.87 -0.06 1.26
CA ASN A 424 11.28 -0.27 -0.13
C ASN A 424 11.05 -1.74 -0.50
N LEU A 425 10.20 -2.00 -1.51
CA LEU A 425 9.81 -3.36 -1.86
C LEU A 425 10.93 -4.20 -2.48
N GLN A 426 12.09 -3.60 -2.82
CA GLN A 426 13.29 -4.38 -3.14
C GLN A 426 13.76 -5.26 -1.98
N TYR A 427 13.32 -4.98 -0.74
CA TYR A 427 13.64 -5.74 0.46
C TYR A 427 12.45 -6.61 0.94
N THR A 428 11.43 -6.83 0.11
CA THR A 428 10.22 -7.61 0.48
C THR A 428 10.56 -9.04 0.90
N ASP A 429 11.57 -9.65 0.31
CA ASP A 429 12.01 -11.00 0.67
C ASP A 429 12.51 -11.09 2.13
N LYS A 430 13.23 -10.04 2.60
CA LYS A 430 13.65 -9.92 4.00
C LYS A 430 12.44 -9.73 4.91
N PHE A 431 11.46 -8.93 4.50
CA PHE A 431 10.23 -8.73 5.28
C PHE A 431 9.44 -10.04 5.43
N ILE A 432 9.29 -10.82 4.35
CA ILE A 432 8.62 -12.11 4.41
C ILE A 432 9.36 -13.07 5.35
N LYS A 433 10.69 -13.18 5.23
CA LYS A 433 11.50 -14.00 6.15
C LYS A 433 11.36 -13.56 7.61
N PHE A 434 11.38 -12.25 7.87
CA PHE A 434 11.13 -11.68 9.19
C PHE A 434 9.77 -12.12 9.74
N CYS A 435 8.72 -11.94 8.94
CA CYS A 435 7.36 -12.34 9.28
C CYS A 435 7.27 -13.85 9.54
N GLU A 436 7.83 -14.70 8.70
CA GLU A 436 7.84 -16.15 8.91
C GLU A 436 8.52 -16.56 10.21
N ASN A 437 9.67 -15.96 10.52
CA ASN A 437 10.40 -16.20 11.77
C ASN A 437 9.60 -15.73 12.99
N GLY A 438 8.99 -14.55 12.91
CA GLY A 438 8.14 -13.99 13.96
C GLY A 438 6.83 -14.79 14.16
N PHE A 439 6.23 -15.28 13.08
CA PHE A 439 4.99 -16.06 13.10
C PHE A 439 5.21 -17.50 13.53
N ARG A 440 6.40 -18.10 13.34
CA ARG A 440 6.72 -19.42 13.94
C ARG A 440 6.64 -19.37 15.46
N PHE A 441 6.99 -18.25 16.10
CA PHE A 441 6.81 -18.06 17.54
C PHE A 441 5.32 -18.01 17.92
N VAL A 442 4.50 -17.26 17.18
CA VAL A 442 3.05 -17.16 17.44
C VAL A 442 2.35 -18.50 17.19
N ARG A 443 2.75 -19.25 16.16
CA ARG A 443 2.21 -20.58 15.83
C ARG A 443 2.52 -21.60 16.93
N LYS A 444 3.75 -21.59 17.48
CA LYS A 444 4.11 -22.41 18.65
C LYS A 444 3.31 -22.06 19.91
N THR A 445 2.94 -20.80 20.12
CA THR A 445 2.12 -20.39 21.27
C THR A 445 0.66 -20.78 21.09
N ILE A 446 0.10 -20.65 19.88
CA ILE A 446 -1.27 -21.05 19.57
C ILE A 446 -1.43 -22.58 19.60
N ASP A 447 -0.48 -23.33 19.03
CA ASP A 447 -0.51 -24.81 19.05
C ASP A 447 -0.29 -25.38 20.47
N ALA A 448 0.27 -24.59 21.40
CA ALA A 448 0.41 -24.95 22.81
C ALA A 448 -0.88 -24.72 23.62
N ASP A 449 -1.68 -23.70 23.26
CA ASP A 449 -2.98 -23.42 23.88
C ASP A 449 -4.11 -24.32 23.33
N ASP A 450 -3.99 -24.85 22.11
CA ASP A 450 -4.89 -25.87 21.54
C ASP A 450 -4.61 -27.30 22.08
N CYS A 451 -3.62 -27.47 22.96
CA CYS A 451 -3.27 -28.74 23.61
C CYS A 451 -3.89 -28.90 25.01
N GLN A 452 -5.08 -28.34 25.27
CA GLN A 452 -5.89 -28.76 26.42
C GLN A 452 -7.38 -28.73 26.09
N LEU A 453 -7.94 -29.91 25.77
CA LEU A 453 -9.13 -30.51 26.41
C LEU A 453 -9.43 -31.87 25.74
N PRO A 454 -10.09 -32.79 26.45
CA PRO A 454 -9.74 -34.20 26.49
C PRO A 454 -10.49 -35.03 25.43
N GLY A 455 -9.93 -36.19 25.13
CA GLY A 455 -10.57 -37.17 24.27
C GLY A 455 -11.92 -37.63 24.80
N ILE A 456 -12.74 -38.14 23.89
CA ILE A 456 -13.58 -39.33 24.05
C ILE A 456 -13.89 -39.85 22.63
N ASN A 457 -13.69 -41.16 22.48
CA ASN A 457 -13.96 -41.99 21.32
C ASN A 457 -15.43 -41.91 20.85
N ALA A 458 -15.64 -41.98 19.53
CA ALA A 458 -16.38 -43.03 18.83
C ALA A 458 -16.23 -42.86 17.32
#